data_AF-A0A955ENB5-F1
#
_entry.id   AF-A0A955ENB5-F1
#
_cell.length_a   1.000
_cell.length_b   1.000
_cell.length_c   1.000
_cell.angle_alpha   90.00
_cell.angle_beta   90.00
_cell.angle_gamma   90.00
#
_symmetry.space_group_name_H-M   'P 1'
#
loop_
_entity.id
_entity.type
_entity.pdbx_description
1 polymer ?
#
loop_
_entity_poly.entity_id
_entity_poly.type
_entity_poly.pdbx_seq_one_letter_code
_entity_poly.pdbx_strand_id
1 'polypeptide(L)'
;MSLIKNDYSAELKKYDALVKKGELKATSVSISGVTGARLDGMLKKDQEGSLVIFPLRDKTLKVWTESKDFRTDFNDIVLKNLTFVP
;
A
#
# COMPACT_ATOMS: atom_id res chain seq x y z
N MET A 1 -0.16 -8.71 -4.97
CA MET A 1 0.54 -8.54 -3.67
C MET A 1 1.96 -9.07 -3.78
N SER A 2 2.92 -8.50 -3.05
CA SER A 2 4.31 -8.98 -3.01
C SER A 2 4.94 -8.77 -1.64
N LEU A 3 5.84 -9.68 -1.26
CA LEU A 3 6.66 -9.59 -0.06
C LEU A 3 8.07 -9.11 -0.43
N ILE A 4 8.52 -8.05 0.23
CA ILE A 4 9.84 -7.46 0.03
C ILE A 4 10.67 -7.68 1.29
N LYS A 5 11.96 -8.00 1.14
CA LYS A 5 12.92 -8.14 2.25
C LYS A 5 13.50 -6.80 2.76
N ASN A 6 12.84 -5.70 2.44
CA ASN A 6 13.26 -4.38 2.88
C ASN A 6 12.46 -3.95 4.10
N ASP A 7 13.07 -3.11 4.93
CA ASP A 7 12.39 -2.40 6.00
C ASP A 7 11.24 -1.54 5.49
N TYR A 8 10.16 -1.52 6.27
CA TYR A 8 8.96 -0.73 6.00
C TYR A 8 9.28 0.75 5.79
N SER A 9 10.11 1.34 6.65
CA SER A 9 10.51 2.74 6.53
C SER A 9 11.35 3.02 5.28
N ALA A 10 12.19 2.06 4.86
CA ALA A 10 12.97 2.20 3.64
C ALA A 10 12.08 2.14 2.39
N GLU A 11 11.05 1.27 2.41
CA GLU A 11 10.08 1.17 1.32
C GLU A 11 9.21 2.42 1.23
N LEU A 12 8.77 3.00 2.36
CA LEU A 12 8.00 4.25 2.37
C LEU A 12 8.78 5.45 1.81
N LYS A 13 10.07 5.54 2.10
CA LYS A 13 10.93 6.62 1.59
C LYS A 13 10.96 6.69 0.06
N LYS A 14 10.72 5.57 -0.64
CA LYS A 14 10.63 5.55 -2.11
C LYS A 14 9.41 6.31 -2.64
N TYR A 15 8.35 6.41 -1.85
CA TYR A 15 7.10 7.07 -2.23
C TYR A 15 6.99 8.50 -1.69
N ASP A 16 7.84 8.88 -0.74
CA ASP A 16 7.85 10.21 -0.10
C ASP A 16 7.92 11.36 -1.12
N ALA A 17 8.74 11.19 -2.16
CA ALA A 17 8.87 12.17 -3.25
C ALA A 17 7.57 12.32 -4.07
N LEU A 18 6.87 11.21 -4.34
CA LEU A 18 5.60 11.21 -5.08
C LEU A 18 4.47 11.79 -4.23
N VAL A 19 4.49 11.54 -2.91
CA VAL A 19 3.54 12.11 -1.96
C VAL A 19 3.72 13.62 -1.85
N LYS A 20 4.97 14.09 -1.73
CA LYS A 20 5.31 15.51 -1.70
C LYS A 20 4.97 16.24 -2.99
N LYS A 21 5.07 15.56 -4.13
CA LYS A 21 4.63 16.09 -5.43
C LYS A 21 3.11 16.17 -5.59
N GLY A 22 2.35 15.50 -4.73
CA GLY A 22 0.89 15.39 -4.83
C GLY A 22 0.39 14.31 -5.79
N GLU A 23 1.29 13.49 -6.35
CA GLU A 23 0.93 12.35 -7.22
C GLU A 23 0.33 11.19 -6.41
N LEU A 24 0.74 11.05 -5.15
CA LEU A 24 0.21 10.05 -4.21
C LEU A 24 -0.30 10.71 -2.94
N LYS A 25 -1.41 10.20 -2.42
CA LYS A 25 -1.96 10.58 -1.13
C LYS A 25 -1.67 9.49 -0.11
N ALA A 26 -0.84 9.81 0.88
CA ALA A 26 -0.53 8.92 1.99
C ALA A 26 -1.58 9.04 3.10
N THR A 27 -2.06 7.90 3.59
CA THR A 27 -3.00 7.74 4.71
C THR A 27 -2.61 6.51 5.52
N SER A 28 -2.99 6.45 6.79
CA SER A 28 -2.81 5.25 7.62
C SER A 28 -4.03 4.33 7.50
N VAL A 29 -3.82 3.02 7.43
CA VAL A 29 -4.90 2.02 7.45
C VAL A 29 -4.55 0.90 8.42
N SER A 30 -5.52 0.42 9.19
CA SER A 30 -5.35 -0.71 10.10
C SER A 30 -6.11 -1.91 9.57
N ILE A 31 -5.42 -3.02 9.33
CA ILE A 31 -6.00 -4.27 8.82
C ILE A 31 -5.45 -5.43 9.63
N SER A 32 -6.31 -6.34 10.07
CA SER A 32 -5.93 -7.51 10.86
C SER A 32 -5.08 -7.18 12.09
N GLY A 33 -5.35 -6.03 12.73
CA GLY A 33 -4.62 -5.56 13.91
C GLY A 33 -3.25 -4.92 13.61
N VAL A 34 -2.87 -4.78 12.34
CA VAL A 34 -1.61 -4.17 11.91
C VAL A 34 -1.87 -2.85 11.22
N THR A 35 -1.21 -1.79 11.70
CA THR A 35 -1.24 -0.47 11.06
C THR A 35 -0.22 -0.43 9.93
N GLY A 36 -0.70 -0.16 8.72
CA GLY A 36 0.09 0.07 7.52
C GLY A 36 -0.11 1.48 6.95
N ALA A 37 0.62 1.77 5.89
CA ALA A 37 0.47 2.99 5.11
C ALA A 37 -0.22 2.69 3.79
N ARG A 38 -1.24 3.46 3.48
CA ARG A 38 -1.98 3.44 2.24
C ARG A 38 -1.62 4.67 1.40
N LEU A 39 -1.26 4.43 0.15
CA LEU A 39 -0.87 5.39 -0.86
C LEU A 39 -1.87 5.27 -2.00
N ASP A 40 -2.71 6.27 -2.21
CA ASP A 40 -3.67 6.31 -3.31
C ASP A 40 -3.27 7.38 -4.33
N GLY A 41 -3.37 7.07 -5.62
CA GLY A 41 -3.07 8.02 -6.71
C GLY A 41 -2.29 7.37 -7.83
N MET A 42 -1.43 8.15 -8.50
CA MET A 42 -0.69 7.71 -9.66
C MET A 42 0.55 6.91 -9.24
N LEU A 43 0.43 5.58 -9.25
CA LEU A 43 1.51 4.66 -8.85
C LEU A 43 2.61 4.59 -9.92
N LYS A 44 2.23 4.70 -11.20
CA LYS A 44 3.11 4.87 -12.35
C LYS A 44 2.44 5.75 -13.40
N LYS A 45 3.21 6.15 -14.42
CA LYS A 45 2.69 6.82 -15.62
C LYS A 45 1.59 5.93 -16.22
N ASP A 46 0.38 6.48 -16.32
CA ASP A 46 -0.87 5.82 -16.75
C ASP A 46 -1.42 4.68 -15.84
N GLN A 47 -0.95 4.56 -14.60
CA GLN A 47 -1.52 3.63 -13.61
C GLN A 47 -1.94 4.38 -12.34
N GLU A 48 -3.20 4.80 -12.30
CA GLU A 48 -3.83 5.34 -11.09
C GLU A 48 -4.48 4.22 -10.29
N GLY A 49 -4.04 4.03 -9.04
CA GLY A 49 -4.50 2.95 -8.19
C GLY A 49 -4.25 3.20 -6.70
N SER A 50 -4.20 2.11 -5.95
CA SER A 50 -4.03 2.12 -4.50
C SER A 50 -2.96 1.13 -4.10
N LEU A 51 -2.01 1.54 -3.28
CA LEU A 51 -0.95 0.71 -2.70
C LEU A 51 -1.07 0.76 -1.18
N VAL A 52 -1.07 -0.39 -0.53
CA VAL A 52 -1.01 -0.52 0.92
C VAL A 52 0.24 -1.30 1.27
N ILE A 53 0.98 -0.77 2.24
CA ILE A 53 2.26 -1.28 2.70
C ILE A 53 2.09 -1.63 4.19
N PHE A 54 2.39 -2.87 4.54
CA PHE A 54 2.36 -3.36 5.92
C PHE A 54 3.74 -3.83 6.37
N PRO A 55 4.15 -3.55 7.62
CA PRO A 55 5.33 -4.14 8.23
C PRO A 55 5.08 -5.61 8.62
N LEU A 56 6.01 -6.52 8.32
CA LEU A 56 6.04 -7.92 8.79
C LEU A 56 7.44 -8.25 9.33
N ARG A 57 7.77 -7.71 10.51
CA ARG A 57 9.07 -7.84 11.22
C ARG A 57 10.30 -7.63 10.34
N ASP A 58 10.77 -8.68 9.66
CA ASP A 58 11.94 -8.68 8.78
C ASP A 58 11.61 -8.39 7.30
N LYS A 59 10.33 -8.19 6.98
CA LYS A 59 9.81 -8.02 5.62
C LYS A 59 8.74 -6.93 5.58
N THR A 60 8.40 -6.57 4.35
CA THR A 60 7.33 -5.64 4.05
C THR A 60 6.35 -6.29 3.07
N LEU A 61 5.06 -6.32 3.41
CA LEU A 61 4.00 -6.76 2.50
C LEU A 61 3.46 -5.55 1.75
N LYS A 62 3.39 -5.68 0.43
CA LYS A 62 2.79 -4.69 -0.46
C LYS A 62 1.58 -5.31 -1.13
N VAL A 63 0.45 -4.63 -1.01
CA VAL A 63 -0.81 -5.01 -1.65
C VAL A 63 -1.23 -3.80 -2.46
N TRP A 64 -1.41 -3.94 -3.76
CA TRP A 64 -1.81 -2.81 -4.61
C TRP A 64 -2.79 -3.24 -5.68
N THR A 65 -3.52 -2.25 -6.18
CA THR A 65 -4.27 -2.29 -7.43
C THR A 65 -3.69 -1.22 -8.36
N GLU A 66 -3.59 -1.54 -9.65
CA GLU A 66 -3.05 -0.64 -10.68
C GLU A 66 -4.14 0.16 -11.40
N SER A 67 -5.42 -0.10 -11.12
CA SER A 67 -6.55 0.67 -11.63
C SER A 67 -7.50 1.09 -10.51
N LYS A 68 -8.01 2.32 -10.64
CA LYS A 68 -9.04 2.91 -9.81
C LYS A 68 -10.38 2.19 -9.91
N ASP A 69 -10.69 1.56 -11.04
CA ASP A 69 -11.95 0.83 -11.23
C ASP A 69 -12.07 -0.32 -10.21
N PHE A 70 -10.95 -0.97 -9.90
CA PHE A 70 -10.88 -2.05 -8.91
C PHE A 70 -10.68 -1.56 -7.47
N ARG A 71 -10.71 -0.26 -7.21
CA ARG A 71 -10.47 0.27 -5.85
C ARG A 71 -11.54 -0.17 -4.86
N THR A 72 -12.78 -0.31 -5.32
CA THR A 72 -13.90 -0.78 -4.49
C THR A 72 -13.69 -2.23 -4.06
N ASP A 73 -13.45 -3.14 -5.02
CA ASP A 73 -13.14 -4.55 -4.74
C ASP A 73 -11.87 -4.72 -3.93
N PHE A 74 -10.85 -3.92 -4.22
CA PHE A 74 -9.61 -3.89 -3.45
C PHE A 74 -9.89 -3.59 -1.97
N ASN A 75 -10.76 -2.62 -1.70
CA ASN A 75 -11.10 -2.25 -0.32
C ASN A 75 -12.02 -3.27 0.36
N ASP A 76 -13.12 -3.66 -0.28
CA ASP A 76 -14.17 -4.45 0.38
C ASP A 76 -13.91 -5.95 0.35
N ILE A 77 -13.13 -6.43 -0.63
CA ILE A 77 -12.83 -7.84 -0.80
C ILE A 77 -11.40 -8.12 -0.39
N VAL A 78 -10.41 -7.52 -1.05
CA VAL A 78 -9.00 -7.89 -0.86
C VAL A 78 -8.51 -7.45 0.52
N LEU A 79 -8.62 -6.17 0.84
CA LEU A 79 -8.14 -5.60 2.11
C LEU A 79 -8.93 -6.12 3.32
N LYS A 80 -10.24 -6.30 3.18
CA LYS A 80 -11.10 -6.78 4.27
C LYS A 80 -10.83 -8.24 4.65
N ASN A 81 -10.51 -9.08 3.67
CA ASN A 81 -10.18 -10.49 3.89
C ASN A 81 -8.67 -10.74 4.04
N LEU A 82 -7.85 -9.69 4.01
CA LEU A 82 -6.40 -9.83 4.14
C LEU A 82 -6.03 -10.12 5.60
N THR A 83 -5.72 -11.38 5.90
CA THR A 83 -5.17 -11.81 7.18
C THR A 83 -3.70 -12.18 7.04
N PHE A 84 -2.87 -11.67 7.94
CA PHE A 84 -1.45 -11.99 8.01
C PHE A 84 -0.95 -11.85 9.44
N VAL A 85 0.15 -12.53 9.76
CA VAL A 85 0.81 -12.44 11.07
C VAL A 85 2.10 -11.64 10.88
N PRO A 86 2.23 -10.47 11.53
CA PRO A 86 3.41 -9.62 11.42
C PRO A 86 4.66 -10.22 12.07
#